data_AF-A0A951D162-F1
#
_entry.id   AF-A0A951D162-F1
#
_cell.length_a   1.000
_cell.length_b   1.000
_cell.length_c   1.000
_cell.angle_alpha   90.00
_cell.angle_beta   90.00
_cell.angle_gamma   90.00
#
_symmetry.space_group_name_H-M   'P 1'
#
loop_
_entity.id
_entity.type
_entity.pdbx_description
1 polymer ?
#
loop_
_entity_poly.entity_id
_entity_poly.type
_entity_poly.pdbx_seq_one_letter_code
_entity_poly.pdbx_strand_id
1 'polypeptide(L)'
;MDADERLRLDYEQTTGQISALNDVRFKLLGIVPTIALAAVGIGGAHPSTGGLVALGLLGLVATVGILIYELRNTETLAAALYHARDLARLLGLHVAHGRNEPEGVITPSTHRHRLFGTVTVGQDQALGLVYGAALGGWSYLLVWGTLRGLGLNGARAIGGVIGACCAVAVVFEVGRISSD
;
A
#
# COMPACT_ATOMS: atom_id res chain seq x y z
N MET A 1 14.54 38.57 -2.54
CA MET A 1 14.79 37.12 -2.61
C MET A 1 15.37 36.84 -3.98
N ASP A 2 16.64 36.42 -4.00
CA ASP A 2 17.36 36.08 -5.23
C ASP A 2 16.73 34.85 -5.91
N ALA A 3 16.89 34.72 -7.22
CA ALA A 3 16.33 33.62 -8.00
C ALA A 3 16.87 32.26 -7.55
N ASP A 4 18.16 32.19 -7.22
CA ASP A 4 18.81 30.99 -6.67
C ASP A 4 18.20 30.60 -5.30
N GLU A 5 17.93 31.60 -4.45
CA GLU A 5 17.31 31.37 -3.14
C GLU A 5 15.87 30.85 -3.26
N ARG A 6 15.10 31.33 -4.24
CA ARG A 6 13.76 30.78 -4.52
C ARG A 6 13.84 29.31 -4.92
N LEU A 7 14.81 28.97 -5.77
CA LEU A 7 15.00 27.63 -6.31
C LEU A 7 15.41 26.64 -5.22
N ARG A 8 16.32 27.05 -4.31
CA ARG A 8 16.71 26.25 -3.14
C ARG A 8 15.54 26.02 -2.19
N LEU A 9 14.76 27.06 -1.92
CA LEU A 9 13.61 26.96 -1.02
C LEU A 9 12.53 26.04 -1.58
N ASP A 10 12.25 26.09 -2.89
CA ASP A 10 11.31 25.16 -3.54
C ASP A 10 11.81 23.71 -3.49
N TYR A 11 13.13 23.51 -3.66
CA TYR A 11 13.74 22.19 -3.54
C TYR A 11 13.64 21.62 -2.11
N GLU A 12 13.91 22.44 -1.09
CA GLU A 12 13.76 22.06 0.32
C GLU A 12 12.31 21.73 0.67
N GLN A 13 11.34 22.52 0.19
CA GLN A 13 9.92 22.25 0.41
C GLN A 13 9.49 20.95 -0.27
N THR A 14 9.91 20.71 -1.50
CA THR A 14 9.56 19.51 -2.26
C THR A 14 10.15 18.25 -1.62
N THR A 15 11.41 18.28 -1.21
CA THR A 15 12.06 17.14 -0.52
C THR A 15 11.48 16.90 0.88
N GLY A 16 11.06 17.95 1.58
CA GLY A 16 10.28 17.85 2.81
C GLY A 16 8.92 17.18 2.60
N GLN A 17 8.20 17.56 1.54
CA GLN A 17 6.92 16.94 1.17
C GLN A 17 7.10 15.46 0.84
N ILE A 18 8.12 15.09 0.05
CA ILE A 18 8.46 13.68 -0.26
C ILE A 18 8.66 12.87 1.02
N SER A 19 9.41 13.42 1.98
CA SER A 19 9.68 12.75 3.26
C SER A 19 8.40 12.55 4.07
N ALA A 20 7.54 13.56 4.12
CA ALA A 20 6.25 13.49 4.82
C ALA A 20 5.30 12.44 4.21
N LEU A 21 5.21 12.38 2.87
CA LEU A 21 4.38 11.39 2.16
C LEU A 21 4.86 9.95 2.43
N ASN A 22 6.18 9.74 2.50
CA ASN A 22 6.76 8.44 2.86
C ASN A 22 6.48 8.06 4.32
N ASP A 23 6.60 9.00 5.25
CA ASP A 23 6.31 8.75 6.66
C ASP A 23 4.84 8.36 6.90
N VAL A 24 3.89 9.08 6.30
CA VAL A 24 2.45 8.76 6.39
C VAL A 24 2.18 7.34 5.86
N ARG A 25 2.78 7.00 4.72
CA ARG A 25 2.66 5.67 4.14
C ARG A 25 3.14 4.55 5.07
N PHE A 26 4.33 4.71 5.68
CA PHE A 26 4.83 3.72 6.63
C PHE A 26 3.89 3.57 7.84
N LYS A 27 3.32 4.67 8.33
CA LYS A 27 2.33 4.65 9.41
C LYS A 27 1.06 3.90 9.02
N LEU A 28 0.56 4.10 7.80
CA LEU A 28 -0.62 3.38 7.30
C LEU A 28 -0.36 1.87 7.16
N LEU A 29 0.81 1.48 6.65
CA LEU A 29 1.20 0.07 6.57
C LEU A 29 1.27 -0.60 7.95
N GLY A 30 1.64 0.14 9.00
CA GLY A 30 1.63 -0.34 10.38
C GLY A 30 0.22 -0.52 10.98
N ILE A 31 -0.78 0.22 10.49
CA ILE A 31 -2.15 0.15 10.98
C ILE A 31 -2.83 -1.16 10.56
N VAL A 32 -2.59 -1.64 9.33
CA VAL A 32 -3.29 -2.82 8.79
C VAL A 32 -3.08 -4.08 9.65
N PRO A 33 -1.85 -4.49 10.02
CA PRO A 33 -1.63 -5.62 10.93
C PRO A 33 -2.22 -5.39 12.33
N THR A 34 -2.21 -4.13 12.80
CA THR A 34 -2.75 -3.78 14.13
C THR A 34 -4.26 -3.95 14.19
N ILE A 35 -4.98 -3.49 13.15
CA ILE A 35 -6.43 -3.70 13.02
C ILE A 35 -6.73 -5.20 12.91
N ALA A 36 -5.95 -5.95 12.12
CA ALA A 36 -6.11 -7.40 12.00
C ALA A 36 -5.90 -8.12 13.34
N LEU A 37 -4.87 -7.75 14.11
CA LEU A 37 -4.61 -8.34 15.43
C LEU A 37 -5.69 -7.98 16.45
N ALA A 38 -6.11 -6.72 16.50
CA ALA A 38 -7.18 -6.26 17.38
C ALA A 38 -8.50 -6.99 17.08
N ALA A 39 -8.82 -7.18 15.80
CA ALA A 39 -9.97 -7.92 15.34
C ALA A 39 -9.98 -9.38 15.82
N VAL A 40 -8.82 -10.07 15.76
CA VAL A 40 -8.67 -11.43 16.28
C VAL A 40 -8.80 -11.47 17.80
N GLY A 41 -8.23 -10.50 18.52
CA GLY A 41 -8.33 -10.40 19.97
C GLY A 41 -9.77 -10.17 20.47
N ILE A 42 -10.52 -9.31 19.78
CA ILE A 42 -11.92 -8.99 20.12
C ILE A 42 -12.87 -10.15 19.77
N GLY A 43 -12.58 -10.92 18.71
CA GLY A 43 -13.43 -12.02 18.25
C GLY A 43 -13.61 -13.15 19.28
N GLY A 44 -12.65 -13.33 20.20
CA GLY A 44 -12.67 -14.40 21.20
C GLY A 44 -12.71 -15.81 20.59
N ALA A 45 -12.82 -16.84 21.44
CA ALA A 45 -12.87 -18.24 20.98
C ALA A 45 -14.18 -18.59 20.22
N HIS A 46 -15.25 -17.84 20.47
CA HIS A 46 -16.57 -18.07 19.88
C HIS A 46 -17.19 -16.76 19.39
N PRO A 47 -16.76 -16.24 18.23
CA PRO A 47 -17.31 -15.00 17.70
C PRO A 47 -18.80 -15.16 17.37
N SER A 48 -19.60 -14.16 17.74
CA SER A 48 -21.02 -14.09 17.40
C SER A 48 -21.19 -13.84 15.89
N THR A 49 -22.31 -14.28 15.32
CA THR A 49 -22.64 -14.06 13.90
C THR A 49 -22.60 -12.57 13.54
N GLY A 50 -23.24 -11.73 14.35
CA GLY A 50 -23.23 -10.28 14.16
C GLY A 50 -21.83 -9.68 14.29
N GLY A 51 -21.01 -10.18 15.22
CA GLY A 51 -19.62 -9.75 15.38
C GLY A 51 -18.76 -10.04 14.14
N LEU A 52 -18.90 -11.22 13.53
CA LEU A 52 -18.19 -11.58 12.29
C LEU A 52 -18.54 -10.65 11.12
N VAL A 53 -19.85 -10.38 10.93
CA VAL A 53 -20.33 -9.49 9.86
C VAL A 53 -19.87 -8.06 10.09
N ALA A 54 -20.04 -7.53 11.30
CA ALA A 54 -19.63 -6.18 11.64
C ALA A 54 -18.13 -5.98 11.46
N LEU A 55 -17.33 -6.95 11.92
CA LEU A 55 -15.87 -6.90 11.81
C LEU A 55 -15.41 -7.01 10.36
N GLY A 56 -16.00 -7.91 9.57
CA GLY A 56 -15.72 -8.05 8.15
C GLY A 56 -16.05 -6.78 7.36
N LEU A 57 -17.23 -6.17 7.60
CA LEU A 57 -17.61 -4.91 6.94
C LEU A 57 -16.70 -3.75 7.32
N LEU A 58 -16.46 -3.56 8.62
CA LEU A 58 -15.61 -2.48 9.12
C LEU A 58 -14.19 -2.62 8.57
N GLY A 59 -13.63 -3.83 8.62
CA GLY A 59 -12.32 -4.14 8.08
C GLY A 59 -12.22 -3.89 6.57
N LEU A 60 -13.22 -4.30 5.78
CA LEU A 60 -13.27 -4.01 4.34
C LEU A 60 -13.29 -2.51 4.06
N VAL A 61 -14.21 -1.76 4.68
CA VAL A 61 -14.35 -0.31 4.44
C VAL A 61 -13.06 0.42 4.82
N ALA A 62 -12.49 0.12 5.99
CA ALA A 62 -11.25 0.73 6.44
C ALA A 62 -10.08 0.40 5.49
N THR A 63 -9.93 -0.88 5.12
CA THR A 63 -8.81 -1.32 4.27
C THR A 63 -8.92 -0.77 2.85
N VAL A 64 -10.14 -0.71 2.28
CA VAL A 64 -10.37 -0.07 0.97
C VAL A 64 -10.06 1.42 1.04
N GLY A 65 -10.50 2.13 2.09
CA GLY A 65 -10.20 3.55 2.27
C GLY A 65 -8.69 3.83 2.35
N ILE A 66 -7.96 3.01 3.10
CA ILE A 66 -6.50 3.10 3.19
C ILE A 66 -5.86 2.80 1.82
N LEU A 67 -6.31 1.76 1.11
CA LEU A 67 -5.79 1.42 -0.22
C LEU A 67 -5.98 2.57 -1.23
N ILE A 68 -7.17 3.18 -1.26
CA ILE A 68 -7.44 4.34 -2.14
C ILE A 68 -6.52 5.50 -1.79
N TYR A 69 -6.36 5.80 -0.50
CA TYR A 69 -5.45 6.84 -0.04
C TYR A 69 -4.01 6.57 -0.48
N GLU A 70 -3.55 5.32 -0.31
CA GLU A 70 -2.19 4.88 -0.62
C GLU A 70 -1.88 4.94 -2.13
N LEU A 71 -2.85 4.59 -2.98
CA LEU A 71 -2.74 4.75 -4.43
C LEU A 71 -2.62 6.23 -4.81
N ARG A 72 -3.47 7.10 -4.24
CA ARG A 72 -3.41 8.54 -4.47
C ARG A 72 -2.12 9.18 -3.94
N ASN A 73 -1.62 8.69 -2.81
CA ASN A 73 -0.35 9.11 -2.23
C ASN A 73 0.82 8.76 -3.16
N THR A 74 0.76 7.58 -3.80
CA THR A 74 1.77 7.13 -4.77
C THR A 74 1.85 8.05 -5.99
N GLU A 75 0.71 8.46 -6.55
CA GLU A 75 0.65 9.44 -7.65
C GLU A 75 1.28 10.79 -7.25
N THR A 76 0.91 11.28 -6.06
CA THR A 76 1.40 12.56 -5.53
C THR A 76 2.91 12.52 -5.30
N LEU A 77 3.41 11.40 -4.77
CA LEU A 77 4.83 11.17 -4.56
C LEU A 77 5.58 11.12 -5.90
N ALA A 78 5.05 10.44 -6.92
CA ALA A 78 5.67 10.37 -8.24
C ALA A 78 5.83 11.76 -8.88
N ALA A 79 4.79 12.60 -8.78
CA ALA A 79 4.84 13.99 -9.26
C ALA A 79 5.86 14.83 -8.48
N ALA A 80 5.91 14.72 -7.15
CA ALA A 80 6.88 15.43 -6.32
C ALA A 80 8.33 14.99 -6.62
N LEU A 81 8.55 13.69 -6.86
CA LEU A 81 9.86 13.17 -7.27
C LEU A 81 10.29 13.69 -8.63
N TYR A 82 9.37 13.80 -9.59
CA TYR A 82 9.64 14.39 -10.90
C TYR A 82 10.04 15.87 -10.76
N HIS A 83 9.27 16.65 -10.00
CA HIS A 83 9.56 18.07 -9.74
C HIS A 83 10.91 18.27 -9.03
N ALA A 84 11.19 17.47 -8.00
CA ALA A 84 12.46 17.52 -7.28
C ALA A 84 13.68 17.22 -8.17
N ARG A 85 13.54 16.32 -9.16
CA ARG A 85 14.59 16.04 -10.15
C ARG A 85 14.87 17.24 -11.04
N ASP A 86 13.82 17.91 -11.52
CA ASP A 86 13.98 19.09 -12.37
C ASP A 86 14.62 20.25 -11.58
N LEU A 87 14.20 20.48 -10.33
CA LEU A 87 14.86 21.44 -9.44
C LEU A 87 16.33 21.10 -9.17
N ALA A 88 16.65 19.83 -8.89
CA ALA A 88 18.03 19.39 -8.68
C ALA A 88 18.91 19.64 -9.90
N ARG A 89 18.38 19.42 -11.12
CA ARG A 89 19.08 19.73 -12.37
C ARG A 89 19.35 21.23 -12.52
N LEU A 90 18.36 22.07 -12.24
CA LEU A 90 18.47 23.53 -12.31
C LEU A 90 19.48 24.08 -11.28
N LEU A 91 19.54 23.50 -10.08
CA LEU A 91 20.51 23.84 -9.05
C LEU A 91 21.92 23.27 -9.32
N GLY A 92 22.09 22.49 -10.38
CA GLY A 92 23.36 21.83 -10.68
C GLY A 92 23.75 20.75 -9.67
N LEU A 93 22.81 20.26 -8.85
CA LEU A 93 23.00 19.21 -7.86
C LEU A 93 23.13 17.84 -8.56
N HIS A 94 24.22 17.65 -9.29
CA HIS A 94 24.62 16.36 -9.86
C HIS A 94 25.59 15.70 -8.87
N VAL A 95 25.17 14.61 -8.22
CA VAL A 95 26.09 13.83 -7.38
C VAL A 95 26.85 12.86 -8.28
N ALA A 96 28.13 13.16 -8.52
CA ALA A 96 29.07 12.22 -9.12
C ALA A 96 29.41 11.11 -8.11
N HIS A 97 28.55 10.10 -7.97
CA HIS A 97 28.92 8.87 -7.31
C HIS A 97 29.49 7.90 -8.36
N GLY A 98 30.82 7.74 -8.34
CA GLY A 98 31.52 6.56 -8.84
C GLY A 98 31.19 6.06 -10.26
N ARG A 99 31.99 6.52 -11.23
CA ARG A 99 32.23 5.94 -12.58
C ARG A 99 31.00 5.84 -13.50
N ASN A 100 30.78 6.96 -14.19
CA ASN A 100 30.40 7.06 -15.60
C ASN A 100 28.92 7.00 -16.03
N GLU A 101 27.94 7.18 -15.14
CA GLU A 101 26.61 7.62 -15.57
C GLU A 101 26.06 8.74 -14.67
N PRO A 102 25.42 9.78 -15.24
CA PRO A 102 24.80 10.86 -14.47
C PRO A 102 23.50 10.36 -13.82
N GLU A 103 23.61 9.54 -12.78
CA GLU A 103 22.49 9.25 -11.88
C GLU A 103 22.31 10.45 -10.93
N GLY A 104 21.22 11.19 -11.11
CA GLY A 104 20.84 12.28 -10.22
C GLY A 104 20.52 11.79 -8.80
N VAL A 105 20.47 12.73 -7.84
CA VAL A 105 20.21 12.51 -6.39
C VAL A 105 18.95 11.69 -6.09
N ILE A 106 18.00 11.67 -7.02
CA ILE A 106 16.69 11.03 -6.87
C ILE A 106 16.43 10.09 -8.07
N THR A 107 17.40 9.28 -8.47
CA THR A 107 17.17 8.28 -9.52
C THR A 107 16.67 6.98 -8.88
N PRO A 108 15.53 6.39 -9.32
CA PRO A 108 15.10 5.12 -8.77
C PRO A 108 16.12 4.06 -9.21
N SER A 109 16.62 3.25 -8.29
CA SER A 109 17.55 2.18 -8.61
C SER A 109 16.95 1.28 -9.71
N THR A 110 17.66 1.14 -10.82
CA THR A 110 17.26 0.24 -11.93
C THR A 110 17.34 -1.24 -11.53
N HIS A 111 17.96 -1.56 -10.39
CA HIS A 111 18.01 -2.89 -9.82
C HIS A 111 16.66 -3.31 -9.25
N ARG A 112 15.95 -4.14 -10.02
CA ARG A 112 14.81 -4.91 -9.50
C ARG A 112 15.33 -6.02 -8.61
N HIS A 113 15.20 -5.86 -7.29
CA HIS A 113 15.47 -6.96 -6.36
C HIS A 113 14.47 -8.10 -6.61
N ARG A 114 14.89 -9.35 -6.43
CA ARG A 114 14.01 -10.52 -6.51
C ARG A 114 14.01 -11.23 -5.16
N LEU A 115 12.84 -11.36 -4.54
CA LEU A 115 12.63 -12.18 -3.36
C LEU A 115 12.56 -13.66 -3.80
N PHE A 116 13.35 -14.51 -3.16
CA PHE A 116 13.43 -15.95 -3.48
C PHE A 116 13.76 -16.30 -4.94
N GLY A 117 14.40 -15.37 -5.67
CA GLY A 117 14.78 -15.56 -7.09
C GLY A 117 13.63 -15.46 -8.11
N THR A 118 12.37 -15.46 -7.66
CA THR A 118 11.18 -15.55 -8.52
C THR A 118 10.26 -14.34 -8.42
N VAL A 119 10.13 -13.71 -7.25
CA VAL A 119 9.21 -12.59 -7.05
C VAL A 119 9.97 -11.28 -7.20
N THR A 120 9.72 -10.54 -8.28
CA THR A 120 10.22 -9.17 -8.38
C THR A 120 9.74 -8.36 -7.17
N VAL A 121 10.63 -7.60 -6.57
CA VAL A 121 10.33 -6.71 -5.45
C VAL A 121 9.95 -5.37 -6.06
N GLY A 122 8.69 -5.28 -6.47
CA GLY A 122 8.04 -4.03 -6.82
C GLY A 122 7.26 -3.49 -5.63
N GLN A 123 7.30 -2.17 -5.46
CA GLN A 123 6.50 -1.49 -4.45
C GLN A 123 5.01 -1.82 -4.58
N ASP A 124 4.49 -1.83 -5.81
CA ASP A 124 3.08 -2.08 -6.08
C ASP A 124 2.68 -3.55 -5.87
N GLN A 125 3.62 -4.47 -6.10
CA GLN A 125 3.44 -5.89 -5.79
C GLN A 125 3.37 -6.12 -4.28
N ALA A 126 4.19 -5.41 -3.49
CA ALA A 126 4.11 -5.46 -2.03
C ALA A 126 2.78 -4.90 -1.52
N LEU A 127 2.30 -3.78 -2.08
CA LEU A 127 0.97 -3.24 -1.78
C LEU A 127 -0.13 -4.27 -2.09
N GLY A 128 -0.12 -4.84 -3.30
CA GLY A 128 -1.10 -5.84 -3.72
C GLY A 128 -1.17 -7.03 -2.76
N LEU A 129 -0.02 -7.54 -2.29
CA LEU A 129 0.04 -8.65 -1.35
C LEU A 129 -0.54 -8.29 0.03
N VAL A 130 -0.16 -7.13 0.59
CA VAL A 130 -0.61 -6.69 1.92
C VAL A 130 -2.12 -6.44 1.91
N TYR A 131 -2.60 -5.64 0.95
CA TYR A 131 -4.02 -5.30 0.86
C TYR A 131 -4.86 -6.49 0.38
N GLY A 132 -4.34 -7.34 -0.50
CA GLY A 132 -5.02 -8.57 -0.90
C GLY A 132 -5.22 -9.53 0.27
N ALA A 133 -4.20 -9.75 1.09
CA ALA A 133 -4.33 -10.57 2.30
C ALA A 133 -5.36 -9.98 3.28
N ALA A 134 -5.30 -8.67 3.53
CA ALA A 134 -6.24 -7.99 4.43
C ALA A 134 -7.69 -8.07 3.91
N LEU A 135 -7.94 -7.64 2.66
CA LEU A 135 -9.27 -7.66 2.06
C LEU A 135 -9.83 -9.08 1.93
N GLY A 136 -8.98 -10.07 1.61
CA GLY A 136 -9.38 -11.47 1.61
C GLY A 136 -9.81 -11.98 2.99
N GLY A 137 -9.06 -11.60 4.04
CA GLY A 137 -9.40 -11.92 5.43
C GLY A 137 -10.73 -11.30 5.88
N TRP A 138 -10.97 -10.03 5.55
CA TRP A 138 -12.23 -9.37 5.89
C TRP A 138 -13.42 -9.94 5.10
N SER A 139 -13.22 -10.24 3.81
CA SER A 139 -14.19 -10.93 2.96
C SER A 139 -14.54 -12.32 3.52
N TYR A 140 -13.54 -13.08 4.00
CA TYR A 140 -13.77 -14.35 4.67
C TYR A 140 -14.70 -14.20 5.88
N LEU A 141 -14.41 -13.25 6.78
CA LEU A 141 -15.22 -13.02 7.98
C LEU A 141 -16.64 -12.58 7.64
N LEU A 142 -16.79 -11.68 6.66
CA LEU A 142 -18.08 -11.17 6.22
C LEU A 142 -18.94 -12.30 5.65
N VAL A 143 -18.40 -13.08 4.72
CA VAL A 143 -19.11 -14.18 4.07
C VAL A 143 -19.42 -15.28 5.07
N TRP A 144 -18.44 -15.69 5.89
CA TRP A 144 -18.67 -16.70 6.92
C TRP A 144 -19.76 -16.27 7.90
N GLY A 145 -19.70 -15.03 8.41
CA GLY A 145 -20.70 -14.48 9.31
C GLY A 145 -22.08 -14.44 8.69
N THR A 146 -22.19 -13.96 7.45
CA THR A 146 -23.47 -13.85 6.73
C THR A 146 -24.10 -15.23 6.49
N LEU A 147 -23.34 -16.17 5.93
CA LEU A 147 -23.84 -17.52 5.63
C LEU A 147 -24.19 -18.29 6.90
N ARG A 148 -23.41 -18.12 7.97
CA ARG A 148 -23.72 -18.71 9.28
C ARG A 148 -25.03 -18.15 9.85
N GLY A 149 -25.28 -16.86 9.69
CA GLY A 149 -26.54 -16.21 10.11
C GLY A 149 -27.76 -16.71 9.35
N LEU A 150 -27.57 -17.12 8.10
CA LEU A 150 -28.61 -17.74 7.27
C LEU A 150 -28.79 -19.24 7.53
N GLY A 151 -28.04 -19.84 8.46
CA GLY A 151 -28.13 -21.27 8.78
C GLY A 151 -27.59 -22.19 7.68
N LEU A 152 -26.76 -21.67 6.75
CA LEU A 152 -26.21 -22.45 5.65
C LEU A 152 -25.05 -23.34 6.11
N ASN A 153 -25.09 -24.61 5.73
CA ASN A 153 -24.01 -25.56 5.97
C ASN A 153 -22.77 -25.19 5.14
N GLY A 154 -21.57 -25.46 5.66
CA GLY A 154 -20.33 -25.17 4.94
C GLY A 154 -19.93 -23.69 4.87
N ALA A 155 -20.62 -22.79 5.58
CA ALA A 155 -20.36 -21.34 5.61
C ALA A 155 -18.88 -20.97 5.73
N ARG A 156 -18.12 -21.68 6.58
CA ARG A 156 -16.68 -21.44 6.80
C ARG A 156 -15.84 -21.78 5.57
N ALA A 157 -16.12 -22.91 4.91
CA ALA A 157 -15.39 -23.34 3.71
C ALA A 157 -15.67 -22.40 2.54
N ILE A 158 -16.95 -22.05 2.33
CA ILE A 158 -17.37 -21.10 1.29
C ILE A 158 -16.72 -19.73 1.51
N GLY A 159 -16.77 -19.21 2.75
CA GLY A 159 -16.08 -17.98 3.12
C GLY A 159 -14.58 -18.05 2.83
N GLY A 160 -13.93 -19.18 3.10
CA GLY A 160 -12.50 -19.37 2.85
C GLY A 160 -12.16 -19.28 1.37
N VAL A 161 -12.94 -19.94 0.52
CA VAL A 161 -12.78 -19.88 -0.94
C VAL A 161 -12.98 -18.46 -1.45
N ILE A 162 -14.06 -17.78 -1.04
CA ILE A 162 -14.34 -16.41 -1.48
C ILE A 162 -13.26 -15.44 -1.01
N GLY A 163 -12.81 -15.56 0.24
CA GLY A 163 -11.71 -14.75 0.78
C GLY A 163 -10.41 -14.94 0.00
N ALA A 164 -10.05 -16.18 -0.33
CA ALA A 164 -8.87 -16.47 -1.14
C ALA A 164 -8.98 -15.92 -2.57
N CYS A 165 -10.13 -16.11 -3.23
CA CYS A 165 -10.38 -15.55 -4.56
C CYS A 165 -10.32 -14.01 -4.54
N CYS A 166 -10.89 -13.38 -3.53
CA CYS A 166 -10.85 -11.93 -3.34
C CYS A 166 -9.41 -11.43 -3.15
N ALA A 167 -8.60 -12.10 -2.31
CA ALA A 167 -7.20 -11.75 -2.12
C ALA A 167 -6.40 -11.79 -3.43
N VAL A 168 -6.57 -12.88 -4.20
CA VAL A 168 -5.90 -13.05 -5.49
C VAL A 168 -6.34 -11.98 -6.49
N ALA A 169 -7.65 -11.69 -6.57
CA ALA A 169 -8.18 -10.65 -7.45
C ALA A 169 -7.60 -9.27 -7.13
N VAL A 170 -7.47 -8.91 -5.84
CA VAL A 170 -6.86 -7.64 -5.42
C VAL A 170 -5.39 -7.55 -5.81
N VAL A 171 -4.62 -8.63 -5.61
CA VAL A 171 -3.19 -8.67 -6.00
C VAL A 171 -3.05 -8.40 -7.50
N PHE A 172 -3.87 -9.06 -8.33
CA PHE A 172 -3.86 -8.84 -9.77
C PHE A 172 -4.30 -7.44 -10.17
N GLU A 173 -5.35 -6.90 -9.54
CA GLU A 173 -5.86 -5.58 -9.88
C GLU A 173 -4.88 -4.46 -9.52
N VAL A 174 -4.24 -4.53 -8.34
CA VAL A 174 -3.19 -3.56 -7.96
C VAL A 174 -1.97 -3.66 -8.90
N GLY A 175 -1.60 -4.89 -9.29
CA GLY A 175 -0.55 -5.10 -10.28
C GLY A 175 -0.89 -4.55 -11.67
N ARG A 176 -2.17 -4.60 -12.06
CA ARG A 176 -2.66 -4.04 -13.32
C ARG A 176 -2.60 -2.51 -13.30
N ILE A 177 -3.15 -1.88 -12.27
CA ILE A 177 -3.20 -0.41 -12.13
C ILE A 177 -1.79 0.22 -12.13
N SER A 178 -0.80 -0.48 -11.57
CA SER A 178 0.60 0.00 -11.54
C SER A 178 1.37 -0.19 -12.84
N SER A 179 0.81 -0.94 -13.79
CA SER A 179 1.42 -1.19 -15.11
C SER A 179 0.87 -0.28 -16.21
N ASP A 180 -0.26 0.40 -15.95
CA ASP A 180 -0.91 1.38 -16.83
C ASP A 180 -0.31 2.78 -16.61
#